data_AF-A0A660SBY6-F1
#
_entry.id   AF-A0A660SBY6-F1
#
_cell.length_a   1.000
_cell.length_b   1.000
_cell.length_c   1.000
_cell.angle_alpha   90.00
_cell.angle_beta   90.00
_cell.angle_gamma   90.00
#
_symmetry.space_group_name_H-M   'P 1'
#
loop_
_entity.id
_entity.type
_entity.pdbx_description
1 polymer ?
#
loop_
_entity_poly.entity_id
_entity_poly.type
_entity_poly.pdbx_seq_one_letter_code
_entity_poly.pdbx_strand_id
1 'polypeptide(L)'
;MRNRLNSRTILSVKVFFIFVLGIILSDKLDFGWIILISLFALWFILFKFTYHRFSQFVIIIIIFALGVILPKKAKVSGIEQEDVYIQGKVLRDGTFNIDKNKAYISVFYPDYLRGKKIRLINYNRYYKLFPGDEISFKGFISKFNDQIEQYYENNGIYGKITIKRDSYVKILKCGNSQPLNGLLMFTDIFRKDVFESLPDEYNSLLMSFLFGERERLSKSIRDMFKSSGINHLLALSGLHMAVIMGIMFLLARLFRLNMKFATLFVLMAIGFYLIFVNFRVSAFRASVMLSMIMISYLVKRYISSYNLLFAVGFIILLLSPRQIYTPGFLLSFSATLAILISNDLINVPLKNSIQKNVLYPFVISVLISLFTLPILTYFFHEVSIITPITNIIFIPLTSFIITLGILAIIFHIFFPILSKYIIAVIYFTEKIYFYLLSYFNRFHISIALDRKMSLTLLVIPILIVLFMIYRQRSKKEDVLSGI
;
A
#
# COMPACT_ATOMS: atom_id res chain seq x y z
N MET A 1 22.98 10.71 -16.26
CA MET A 1 22.28 11.92 -15.81
C MET A 1 21.77 11.70 -14.39
N ARG A 2 22.21 12.51 -13.41
CA ARG A 2 22.00 12.27 -11.96
C ARG A 2 20.55 12.58 -11.54
N ASN A 3 19.89 11.63 -10.87
CA ASN A 3 18.81 11.92 -9.93
C ASN A 3 19.41 12.85 -8.85
N ARG A 4 19.05 14.14 -8.85
CA ARG A 4 19.49 15.09 -7.81
C ARG A 4 18.27 15.61 -7.07
N LEU A 5 18.37 15.70 -5.75
CA LEU A 5 17.43 16.39 -4.86
C LEU A 5 17.63 17.91 -5.03
N ASN A 6 17.18 18.45 -6.16
CA ASN A 6 17.25 19.89 -6.41
C ASN A 6 15.86 20.51 -6.27
N SER A 7 15.65 21.28 -5.20
CA SER A 7 14.37 21.92 -4.86
C SER A 7 13.85 22.88 -5.95
N ARG A 8 14.71 23.31 -6.89
CA ARG A 8 14.31 24.11 -8.05
C ARG A 8 13.67 23.28 -9.18
N THR A 9 13.88 21.97 -9.25
CA THR A 9 13.44 21.11 -10.37
C THR A 9 12.37 20.08 -10.01
N ILE A 10 11.98 19.97 -8.74
CA ILE A 10 11.02 18.95 -8.28
C ILE A 10 9.65 19.63 -8.05
N LEU A 11 8.97 19.99 -9.14
CA LEU A 11 7.64 20.62 -9.10
C LEU A 11 6.65 19.79 -8.25
N SER A 12 6.69 18.47 -8.38
CA SER A 12 5.80 17.55 -7.66
C SER A 12 5.98 17.63 -6.14
N VAL A 13 7.19 17.91 -5.63
CA VAL A 13 7.45 18.08 -4.19
C VAL A 13 6.68 19.28 -3.65
N LYS A 14 6.78 20.43 -4.34
CA LYS A 14 6.08 21.65 -3.92
C LYS A 14 4.57 21.43 -3.91
N VAL A 15 4.04 20.90 -5.03
CA VAL A 15 2.62 20.58 -5.18
C VAL A 15 2.13 19.66 -4.07
N PHE A 16 2.87 18.59 -3.78
CA PHE A 16 2.52 17.64 -2.72
C PHE A 16 2.46 18.29 -1.34
N PHE A 17 3.51 19.02 -0.92
CA PHE A 17 3.54 19.62 0.42
C PHE A 17 2.47 20.71 0.59
N ILE A 18 2.20 21.49 -0.45
CA ILE A 18 1.12 22.49 -0.43
C ILE A 18 -0.25 21.80 -0.27
N PHE A 19 -0.47 20.72 -1.01
CA PHE A 19 -1.71 19.94 -0.91
C PHE A 19 -1.88 19.33 0.48
N VAL A 20 -0.82 18.71 1.03
CA VAL A 20 -0.80 18.14 2.39
C VAL A 20 -1.07 19.21 3.45
N LEU A 21 -0.48 20.40 3.30
CA LEU A 21 -0.74 21.52 4.20
C LEU A 21 -2.22 21.91 4.21
N GLY A 22 -2.85 21.97 3.02
CA GLY A 22 -4.29 22.18 2.90
C GLY A 22 -5.10 21.10 3.62
N ILE A 23 -4.71 19.82 3.48
CA ILE A 23 -5.38 18.70 4.16
C ILE A 23 -5.28 18.81 5.68
N ILE A 24 -4.10 19.15 6.20
CA ILE A 24 -3.88 19.28 7.65
C ILE A 24 -4.67 20.46 8.23
N LEU A 25 -4.76 21.56 7.49
CA LEU A 25 -5.49 22.75 7.91
C LEU A 25 -7.00 22.68 7.66
N SER A 26 -7.49 21.67 6.93
CA SER A 26 -8.91 21.50 6.60
C SER A 26 -9.82 21.46 7.84
N ASP A 27 -9.36 20.82 8.93
CA ASP A 27 -10.10 20.73 10.19
C ASP A 27 -10.16 22.06 10.96
N LYS A 28 -9.35 23.06 10.59
CA LYS A 28 -9.28 24.39 11.23
C LYS A 28 -9.89 25.51 10.38
N LEU A 29 -10.20 25.25 9.11
CA LEU A 29 -10.61 26.26 8.13
C LEU A 29 -12.03 25.96 7.61
N ASP A 30 -13.06 26.58 8.22
CA ASP A 30 -14.46 26.40 7.81
C ASP A 30 -14.83 27.07 6.46
N PHE A 31 -14.04 28.06 6.02
CA PHE A 31 -14.36 28.93 4.86
C PHE A 31 -13.88 28.42 3.48
N GLY A 32 -13.58 27.11 3.34
CA GLY A 32 -12.87 26.57 2.17
C GLY A 32 -13.46 26.90 0.79
N TRP A 33 -14.80 26.99 0.66
CA TRP A 33 -15.45 27.27 -0.63
C TRP A 33 -15.34 28.73 -1.07
N ILE A 34 -15.41 29.67 -0.13
CA ILE A 34 -15.34 31.12 -0.43
C ILE A 34 -13.94 31.47 -0.95
N ILE A 35 -12.90 30.93 -0.30
CA ILE A 35 -11.50 31.09 -0.71
C ILE A 35 -11.28 30.56 -2.14
N LEU A 36 -11.86 29.40 -2.48
CA LEU A 36 -11.70 28.80 -3.81
C LEU A 36 -12.44 29.57 -4.91
N ILE A 37 -13.66 30.05 -4.63
CA ILE A 37 -14.44 30.88 -5.56
C ILE A 37 -13.74 32.21 -5.81
N SER A 38 -13.26 32.88 -4.76
CA SER A 38 -12.53 34.15 -4.88
C SER A 38 -11.23 33.98 -5.66
N LEU A 39 -10.51 32.87 -5.48
CA LEU A 39 -9.22 32.64 -6.13
C LEU A 39 -9.37 32.12 -7.56
N PHE A 40 -10.43 31.37 -7.87
CA PHE A 40 -10.78 31.00 -9.24
C PHE A 40 -11.29 32.20 -10.05
N ALA A 41 -12.11 33.07 -9.45
CA ALA A 41 -12.53 34.33 -10.08
C ALA A 41 -11.32 35.23 -10.36
N LEU A 42 -10.39 35.35 -9.42
CA LEU A 42 -9.15 36.11 -9.60
C LEU A 42 -8.25 35.47 -10.68
N TRP A 43 -8.16 34.13 -10.73
CA TRP A 43 -7.43 33.42 -11.77
C TRP A 43 -8.01 33.71 -13.16
N PHE A 44 -9.32 33.60 -13.31
CA PHE A 44 -10.00 33.78 -14.60
C PHE A 44 -9.86 35.21 -15.13
N ILE A 45 -9.99 36.21 -14.24
CA ILE A 45 -9.76 37.62 -14.57
C ILE A 45 -8.31 37.85 -15.01
N LEU A 46 -7.35 37.19 -14.38
CA LEU A 46 -5.92 37.38 -14.63
C LEU A 46 -5.32 36.44 -15.68
N PHE A 47 -5.97 35.33 -16.03
CA PHE A 47 -5.58 34.45 -17.13
C PHE A 47 -5.68 35.16 -18.49
N LYS A 48 -6.48 36.22 -18.55
CA LYS A 48 -6.51 37.17 -19.67
C LYS A 48 -5.23 38.03 -19.77
N PHE A 49 -4.37 38.05 -18.75
CA PHE A 49 -3.13 38.84 -18.68
C PHE A 49 -1.88 37.95 -18.50
N THR A 50 -0.98 38.04 -19.48
CA THR A 50 0.16 37.15 -19.70
C THR A 50 1.32 37.33 -18.70
N TYR A 51 1.23 36.75 -17.50
CA TYR A 51 2.38 36.67 -16.56
C TYR A 51 2.63 35.25 -16.02
N HIS A 52 3.69 34.59 -16.51
CA HIS A 52 4.09 33.21 -16.17
C HIS A 52 4.41 32.96 -14.68
N ARG A 53 4.86 33.97 -13.91
CA ARG A 53 5.11 33.81 -12.46
C ARG A 53 3.82 33.85 -11.65
N PHE A 54 2.81 34.56 -12.13
CA PHE A 54 1.53 34.69 -11.45
C PHE A 54 0.66 33.45 -11.63
N SER A 55 0.67 32.82 -12.81
CA SER A 55 -0.04 31.56 -13.03
C SER A 55 0.45 30.43 -12.11
N GLN A 56 1.74 30.38 -11.78
CA GLN A 56 2.28 29.44 -10.79
C GLN A 56 1.73 29.68 -9.39
N PHE A 57 1.61 30.95 -8.98
CA PHE A 57 1.05 31.33 -7.68
C PHE A 57 -0.42 30.90 -7.56
N VAL A 58 -1.21 31.08 -8.63
CA VAL A 58 -2.61 30.68 -8.61
C VAL A 58 -2.79 29.16 -8.61
N ILE A 59 -1.95 28.42 -9.34
CA ILE A 59 -1.95 26.95 -9.29
C ILE A 59 -1.66 26.45 -7.85
N ILE A 60 -0.68 27.04 -7.17
CA ILE A 60 -0.35 26.72 -5.76
C ILE A 60 -1.58 26.92 -4.86
N ILE A 61 -2.29 28.02 -5.04
CA ILE A 61 -3.50 28.34 -4.30
C ILE A 61 -4.62 27.33 -4.57
N ILE A 62 -4.88 27.00 -5.84
CA ILE A 62 -5.91 26.03 -6.21
C ILE A 62 -5.59 24.68 -5.57
N ILE A 63 -4.32 24.24 -5.61
CA ILE A 63 -3.89 23.00 -4.97
C ILE A 63 -4.10 23.05 -3.46
N PHE A 64 -3.70 24.14 -2.80
CA PHE A 64 -3.92 24.30 -1.36
C PHE A 64 -5.41 24.20 -1.01
N ALA A 65 -6.26 24.91 -1.76
CA ALA A 65 -7.68 24.96 -1.51
C ALA A 65 -8.38 23.61 -1.81
N LEU A 66 -7.95 22.88 -2.84
CA LEU A 66 -8.37 21.48 -3.04
C LEU A 66 -8.02 20.63 -1.82
N GLY A 67 -6.83 20.82 -1.25
CA GLY A 67 -6.40 20.16 -0.01
C GLY A 67 -7.30 20.48 1.18
N VAL A 68 -7.83 21.69 1.29
CA VAL A 68 -8.75 22.11 2.36
C VAL A 68 -10.16 21.51 2.17
N ILE A 69 -10.66 21.42 0.93
CA ILE A 69 -12.04 21.02 0.66
C ILE A 69 -12.24 19.51 0.67
N LEU A 70 -11.34 18.76 0.02
CA LEU A 70 -11.53 17.32 -0.20
C LEU A 70 -11.62 16.46 1.10
N PRO A 71 -10.92 16.78 2.22
CA PRO A 71 -10.96 15.95 3.42
C PRO A 71 -12.25 16.03 4.24
N LYS A 72 -13.17 16.96 3.90
CA LYS A 72 -14.32 17.35 4.74
C LYS A 72 -15.00 16.15 5.37
N LYS A 73 -15.15 16.19 6.70
CA LYS A 73 -15.78 15.14 7.48
C LYS A 73 -17.24 15.01 7.09
N ALA A 74 -17.61 13.87 6.50
CA ALA A 74 -18.96 13.36 6.64
C ALA A 74 -19.13 12.98 8.13
N LYS A 75 -19.53 13.95 8.96
CA LYS A 75 -19.89 13.69 10.36
C LYS A 75 -20.98 12.63 10.36
N VAL A 76 -20.71 11.49 10.99
CA VAL A 76 -21.76 10.52 11.32
C VAL A 76 -22.14 10.77 12.77
N SER A 77 -22.88 11.85 12.99
CA SER A 77 -23.59 12.06 14.25
C SER A 77 -24.78 11.11 14.29
N GLY A 78 -24.94 10.38 15.40
CA GLY A 78 -26.17 9.61 15.67
C GLY A 78 -26.19 8.14 15.22
N ILE A 79 -25.06 7.42 15.20
CA ILE A 79 -25.13 5.96 15.17
C ILE A 79 -25.59 5.50 16.56
N GLU A 80 -26.90 5.38 16.74
CA GLU A 80 -27.50 4.74 17.90
C GLU A 80 -27.19 3.24 17.87
N GLN A 81 -26.97 2.66 19.06
CA GLN A 81 -26.67 1.25 19.26
C GLN A 81 -27.95 0.42 19.15
N GLU A 82 -28.53 0.38 17.96
CA GLU A 82 -29.77 -0.35 17.71
C GLU A 82 -29.60 -1.44 16.65
N ASP A 83 -30.52 -2.41 16.67
CA ASP A 83 -30.64 -3.39 15.58
C ASP A 83 -31.29 -2.70 14.37
N VAL A 84 -30.48 -2.42 13.36
CA VAL A 84 -30.91 -1.71 12.15
C VAL A 84 -31.04 -2.69 10.99
N TYR A 85 -32.08 -2.51 10.17
CA TYR A 85 -32.16 -3.17 8.87
C TYR A 85 -31.20 -2.50 7.90
N ILE A 86 -30.23 -3.28 7.42
CA ILE A 86 -29.25 -2.81 6.44
C ILE A 86 -29.49 -3.51 5.12
N GLN A 87 -29.51 -2.71 4.06
CA GLN A 87 -29.38 -3.20 2.70
C GLN A 87 -28.09 -2.65 2.11
N GLY A 88 -27.31 -3.48 1.44
CA GLY A 88 -26.11 -3.02 0.77
C GLY A 88 -25.41 -4.10 -0.02
N LYS A 89 -24.39 -3.67 -0.76
CA LYS A 89 -23.57 -4.54 -1.60
C LYS A 89 -22.30 -4.95 -0.87
N VAL A 90 -22.04 -6.26 -0.81
CA VAL A 90 -20.81 -6.82 -0.25
C VAL A 90 -19.63 -6.40 -1.13
N LEU A 91 -18.70 -5.67 -0.54
CA LEU A 91 -17.42 -5.29 -1.13
C LEU A 91 -16.36 -6.33 -0.77
N ARG A 92 -15.51 -6.69 -1.74
CA ARG A 92 -14.32 -7.54 -1.49
C ARG A 92 -13.21 -6.79 -0.74
N ASP A 93 -13.32 -5.47 -0.61
CA ASP A 93 -12.30 -4.54 -0.11
C ASP A 93 -12.00 -4.76 1.38
N GLY A 94 -11.23 -5.81 1.71
CA GLY A 94 -11.08 -6.26 3.09
C GLY A 94 -10.43 -7.62 3.30
N THR A 95 -10.37 -8.08 4.55
CA THR A 95 -10.01 -9.45 4.89
C THR A 95 -11.19 -10.38 4.63
N PHE A 96 -11.43 -10.61 3.35
CA PHE A 96 -12.37 -11.62 2.90
C PHE A 96 -11.73 -12.99 3.19
N ASN A 97 -12.24 -13.66 4.21
CA ASN A 97 -11.86 -15.03 4.52
C ASN A 97 -13.12 -15.88 4.33
N ILE A 98 -13.05 -16.81 3.36
CA ILE A 98 -14.15 -17.73 3.00
C ILE A 98 -14.55 -18.61 4.19
N ASP A 99 -13.63 -18.81 5.15
CA ASP A 99 -13.82 -19.60 6.36
C ASP A 99 -14.12 -18.74 7.61
N LYS A 100 -13.79 -17.45 7.56
CA LYS A 100 -14.11 -16.47 8.61
C LYS A 100 -14.80 -15.28 7.99
N ASN A 101 -16.12 -15.39 7.86
CA ASN A 101 -17.15 -14.50 7.33
C ASN A 101 -17.03 -12.98 7.68
N LYS A 102 -15.90 -12.33 7.45
CA LYS A 102 -15.70 -10.88 7.57
C LYS A 102 -15.68 -10.28 6.17
N ALA A 103 -16.42 -9.21 5.97
CA ALA A 103 -16.47 -8.48 4.70
C ALA A 103 -16.60 -6.98 4.96
N TYR A 104 -16.65 -6.19 3.89
CA TYR A 104 -17.12 -4.81 3.97
C TYR A 104 -18.36 -4.69 3.12
N ILE A 105 -19.25 -3.77 3.46
CA ILE A 105 -20.51 -3.55 2.77
C ILE A 105 -20.62 -2.06 2.43
N SER A 106 -20.97 -1.78 1.18
CA SER A 106 -21.45 -0.46 0.77
C SER A 106 -22.94 -0.39 1.07
N VAL A 107 -23.32 0.49 1.98
CA VAL A 107 -24.71 0.58 2.45
C VAL A 107 -25.56 1.36 1.46
N PHE A 108 -26.74 0.84 1.13
CA PHE A 108 -27.79 1.49 0.36
C PHE A 108 -28.91 2.02 1.26
N TYR A 109 -29.22 1.27 2.32
CA TYR A 109 -30.22 1.61 3.33
C TYR A 109 -29.70 1.22 4.72
N PRO A 110 -29.94 2.03 5.77
CA PRO A 110 -30.76 3.24 5.80
C PRO A 110 -30.09 4.49 5.20
N ASP A 111 -30.89 5.50 4.82
CA ASP A 111 -30.41 6.68 4.06
C ASP A 111 -29.27 7.44 4.75
N TYR A 112 -29.25 7.50 6.08
CA TYR A 112 -28.17 8.16 6.84
C TYR A 112 -26.81 7.43 6.73
N LEU A 113 -26.80 6.19 6.24
CA LEU A 113 -25.61 5.40 5.94
C LEU A 113 -25.39 5.18 4.44
N ARG A 114 -26.24 5.74 3.58
CA ARG A 114 -26.16 5.52 2.13
C ARG A 114 -24.81 5.95 1.56
N GLY A 115 -24.18 5.07 0.80
CA GLY A 115 -22.85 5.26 0.20
C GLY A 115 -21.68 5.09 1.17
N LYS A 116 -21.92 4.87 2.47
CA LYS A 116 -20.86 4.63 3.45
C LYS A 116 -20.41 3.17 3.41
N LYS A 117 -19.09 2.96 3.59
CA LYS A 117 -18.52 1.62 3.77
C LYS A 117 -18.58 1.23 5.25
N ILE A 118 -19.11 0.07 5.55
CA ILE A 118 -19.19 -0.49 6.91
C ILE A 118 -18.51 -1.85 6.94
N ARG A 119 -17.80 -2.16 8.03
CA ARG A 119 -17.20 -3.49 8.23
C ARG A 119 -18.27 -4.47 8.69
N LEU A 120 -18.46 -5.55 7.94
CA LEU A 120 -19.40 -6.63 8.23
C LEU A 120 -18.68 -7.80 8.89
N ILE A 121 -19.16 -8.26 10.04
CA ILE A 121 -18.75 -9.54 10.63
C ILE A 121 -19.96 -10.45 10.65
N ASN A 122 -19.94 -11.47 9.82
CA ASN A 122 -20.98 -12.46 9.72
C ASN A 122 -20.65 -13.68 10.58
N TYR A 123 -21.44 -13.94 11.61
CA TYR A 123 -21.35 -15.16 12.41
C TYR A 123 -22.35 -16.23 11.95
N ASN A 124 -23.21 -15.93 10.97
CA ASN A 124 -24.14 -16.88 10.39
C ASN A 124 -23.38 -18.05 9.75
N ARG A 125 -23.78 -19.28 10.08
CA ARG A 125 -23.18 -20.52 9.59
C ARG A 125 -23.80 -21.01 8.28
N TYR A 126 -25.02 -20.58 7.99
CA TYR A 126 -25.82 -21.02 6.85
C TYR A 126 -25.56 -20.22 5.58
N TYR A 127 -25.02 -19.00 5.70
CA TYR A 127 -24.75 -18.14 4.55
C TYR A 127 -23.31 -17.63 4.54
N LYS A 128 -22.62 -17.92 3.43
CA LYS A 128 -21.32 -17.34 3.09
C LYS A 128 -21.54 -16.12 2.21
N LEU A 129 -20.87 -15.02 2.57
CA LEU A 129 -20.94 -13.77 1.81
C LEU A 129 -20.07 -13.91 0.56
N PHE A 130 -20.58 -13.56 -0.62
CA PHE A 130 -19.76 -13.41 -1.80
C PHE A 130 -19.63 -11.95 -2.21
N PRO A 131 -18.46 -11.52 -2.73
CA PRO A 131 -18.32 -10.20 -3.30
C PRO A 131 -19.35 -9.90 -4.38
N GLY A 132 -19.95 -8.72 -4.28
CA GLY A 132 -20.96 -8.29 -5.23
C GLY A 132 -22.39 -8.68 -4.87
N ASP A 133 -22.60 -9.55 -3.87
CA ASP A 133 -23.93 -9.86 -3.37
C ASP A 133 -24.60 -8.60 -2.82
N GLU A 134 -25.82 -8.35 -3.25
CA GLU A 134 -26.70 -7.36 -2.63
C GLU A 134 -27.53 -8.09 -1.59
N ILE A 135 -27.28 -7.77 -0.32
CA ILE A 135 -27.89 -8.45 0.81
C ILE A 135 -28.73 -7.46 1.63
N SER A 136 -29.78 -8.00 2.24
CA SER A 136 -30.60 -7.32 3.23
C SER A 136 -30.65 -8.18 4.49
N PHE A 137 -30.29 -7.58 5.63
CA PHE A 137 -30.26 -8.27 6.91
C PHE A 137 -30.51 -7.29 8.06
N LYS A 138 -30.97 -7.82 9.19
CA LYS A 138 -31.02 -7.10 10.46
C LYS A 138 -29.70 -7.32 11.20
N GLY A 139 -29.04 -6.25 11.61
CA GLY A 139 -27.77 -6.35 12.32
C GLY A 139 -27.53 -5.19 13.28
N PHE A 140 -26.63 -5.43 14.22
CA PHE A 140 -26.30 -4.47 15.27
C PHE A 140 -25.12 -3.61 14.85
N ILE A 141 -25.31 -2.29 14.78
CA ILE A 141 -24.23 -1.36 14.47
C ILE A 141 -23.51 -0.99 15.77
N SER A 142 -22.25 -1.40 15.88
CA SER A 142 -21.35 -0.99 16.95
C SER A 142 -20.35 0.03 16.43
N LYS A 143 -20.08 1.07 17.22
CA LYS A 143 -18.87 1.89 17.02
C LYS A 143 -17.62 1.05 17.19
N PHE A 144 -16.53 1.51 16.59
CA PHE A 144 -15.22 0.96 16.91
C PHE A 144 -14.77 1.53 18.27
N ASN A 145 -13.85 0.87 18.97
CA ASN A 145 -13.16 1.51 20.11
C ASN A 145 -12.45 2.78 19.62
N ASP A 146 -12.40 3.85 20.42
CA ASP A 146 -11.91 5.19 20.03
C ASP A 146 -10.57 5.16 19.25
N GLN A 147 -9.60 4.34 19.68
CA GLN A 147 -8.28 4.22 19.02
C GLN A 147 -8.35 3.57 17.62
N ILE A 148 -9.27 2.63 17.43
CA ILE A 148 -9.46 1.86 16.19
C ILE A 148 -10.40 2.61 15.24
N GLU A 149 -11.33 3.40 15.80
CA GLU A 149 -12.30 4.22 15.06
C GLU A 149 -11.59 5.21 14.14
N GLN A 150 -10.62 5.96 14.67
CA GLN A 150 -9.85 6.92 13.88
C GLN A 150 -9.12 6.28 12.69
N TYR A 151 -8.59 5.07 12.84
CA TYR A 151 -7.95 4.33 11.74
C TYR A 151 -8.97 3.95 10.65
N TYR A 152 -10.13 3.40 11.03
CA TYR A 152 -11.15 3.00 10.08
C TYR A 152 -11.81 4.20 9.41
N GLU A 153 -12.11 5.26 10.15
CA GLU A 153 -12.65 6.51 9.60
C GLU A 153 -11.69 7.16 8.58
N ASN A 154 -10.38 7.09 8.83
CA ASN A 154 -9.37 7.57 7.88
C ASN A 154 -9.29 6.72 6.61
N ASN A 155 -9.70 5.45 6.68
CA ASN A 155 -9.88 4.58 5.51
C ASN A 155 -11.29 4.69 4.90
N GLY A 156 -12.14 5.60 5.37
CA GLY A 156 -13.51 5.78 4.90
C GLY A 156 -14.45 4.64 5.32
N ILE A 157 -14.17 3.96 6.43
CA ILE A 157 -14.99 2.90 7.03
C ILE A 157 -15.66 3.48 8.28
N TYR A 158 -16.99 3.49 8.28
CA TYR A 158 -17.80 4.31 9.18
C TYR A 158 -18.43 3.56 10.35
N GLY A 159 -18.16 2.26 10.48
CA GLY A 159 -18.67 1.46 11.59
C GLY A 159 -18.44 -0.02 11.39
N LYS A 160 -18.88 -0.79 12.38
CA LYS A 160 -18.90 -2.25 12.34
C LYS A 160 -20.33 -2.73 12.54
N ILE A 161 -20.79 -3.60 11.67
CA ILE A 161 -22.04 -4.33 11.83
C ILE A 161 -21.78 -5.82 11.98
N THR A 162 -22.51 -6.46 12.88
CA THR A 162 -22.44 -7.89 13.11
C THR A 162 -23.75 -8.57 12.71
N ILE A 163 -23.67 -9.62 11.88
CA ILE A 163 -24.78 -10.56 11.63
C ILE A 163 -24.67 -11.67 12.68
N LYS A 164 -25.73 -11.86 13.47
CA LYS A 164 -25.77 -12.91 14.51
C LYS A 164 -25.90 -14.28 13.85
N ARG A 165 -25.60 -15.36 14.59
CA ARG A 165 -25.56 -16.73 14.07
C ARG A 165 -26.88 -17.15 13.39
N ASP A 166 -28.00 -16.73 13.94
CA ASP A 166 -29.35 -17.14 13.50
C ASP A 166 -30.11 -16.01 12.79
N SER A 167 -29.41 -14.95 12.38
CA SER A 167 -30.01 -13.84 11.65
C SER A 167 -30.35 -14.25 10.22
N TYR A 168 -31.59 -14.04 9.79
CA TYR A 168 -31.98 -14.22 8.39
C TYR A 168 -31.30 -13.17 7.49
N VAL A 169 -30.69 -13.63 6.40
CA VAL A 169 -30.05 -12.79 5.38
C VAL A 169 -30.76 -13.02 4.06
N LYS A 170 -31.44 -11.99 3.54
CA LYS A 170 -32.11 -12.03 2.23
C LYS A 170 -31.13 -11.57 1.15
N ILE A 171 -30.88 -12.43 0.16
CA ILE A 171 -30.10 -12.06 -1.03
C ILE A 171 -31.06 -11.41 -2.02
N LEU A 172 -30.84 -10.14 -2.32
CA LEU A 172 -31.62 -9.37 -3.29
C LEU A 172 -31.08 -9.57 -4.71
N LYS A 173 -29.75 -9.68 -4.83
CA LYS A 173 -29.07 -9.95 -6.10
C LYS A 173 -27.77 -10.70 -5.85
N CYS A 174 -27.58 -11.83 -6.51
CA CYS A 174 -26.31 -12.55 -6.47
C CYS A 174 -25.24 -11.77 -7.23
N GLY A 175 -24.07 -11.62 -6.63
CA GLY A 175 -22.92 -10.94 -7.25
C GLY A 175 -22.47 -11.59 -8.56
N ASN A 176 -22.79 -12.87 -8.78
CA ASN A 176 -22.38 -13.65 -9.95
C ASN A 176 -22.83 -13.07 -11.30
N SER A 177 -23.77 -12.12 -11.32
CA SER A 177 -24.25 -11.52 -12.56
C SER A 177 -23.30 -10.46 -13.15
N GLN A 178 -22.17 -10.13 -12.51
CA GLN A 178 -21.18 -9.18 -13.05
C GLN A 178 -19.92 -9.91 -13.54
N PRO A 179 -19.40 -9.62 -14.75
CA PRO A 179 -18.24 -10.34 -15.32
C PRO A 179 -16.98 -10.26 -14.45
N LEU A 180 -16.79 -9.15 -13.73
CA LEU A 180 -15.71 -8.98 -12.76
C LEU A 180 -15.83 -10.01 -11.61
N ASN A 181 -17.04 -10.36 -11.18
CA ASN A 181 -17.26 -11.34 -10.10
C ASN A 181 -17.04 -12.78 -10.57
N GLY A 182 -17.31 -13.08 -11.85
CA GLY A 182 -16.93 -14.36 -12.46
C GLY A 182 -15.41 -14.57 -12.51
N LEU A 183 -14.66 -13.53 -12.91
CA LEU A 183 -13.20 -13.57 -12.86
C LEU A 183 -12.71 -13.80 -11.42
N LEU A 184 -13.29 -13.09 -10.46
CA LEU A 184 -13.00 -13.21 -9.03
C LEU A 184 -13.30 -14.60 -8.46
N MET A 185 -14.39 -15.25 -8.86
CA MET A 185 -14.69 -16.65 -8.47
C MET A 185 -13.74 -17.65 -9.11
N PHE A 186 -13.38 -17.46 -10.39
CA PHE A 186 -12.35 -18.26 -11.03
C PHE A 186 -11.03 -18.17 -10.27
N THR A 187 -10.67 -16.99 -9.74
CA THR A 187 -9.48 -16.87 -8.89
C THR A 187 -9.56 -17.74 -7.64
N ASP A 188 -10.73 -17.85 -7.02
CA ASP A 188 -10.89 -18.55 -5.75
C ASP A 188 -10.93 -20.09 -5.95
N ILE A 189 -11.50 -20.57 -7.07
CA ILE A 189 -11.41 -21.99 -7.48
C ILE A 189 -9.98 -22.35 -7.87
N PHE A 190 -9.34 -21.54 -8.72
CA PHE A 190 -7.97 -21.75 -9.17
C PHE A 190 -6.96 -21.73 -8.00
N ARG A 191 -7.17 -20.86 -7.00
CA ARG A 191 -6.38 -20.86 -5.75
C ARG A 191 -6.49 -22.17 -5.00
N LYS A 192 -7.69 -22.73 -4.93
CA LYS A 192 -7.96 -23.99 -4.24
C LYS A 192 -7.20 -25.13 -4.91
N ASP A 193 -7.32 -25.24 -6.23
CA ASP A 193 -6.73 -26.33 -7.01
C ASP A 193 -5.19 -26.29 -7.05
N VAL A 194 -4.58 -25.09 -7.12
CA VAL A 194 -3.12 -24.96 -7.18
C VAL A 194 -2.48 -25.26 -5.82
N PHE A 195 -3.10 -24.82 -4.71
CA PHE A 195 -2.39 -24.70 -3.44
C PHE A 195 -2.87 -25.62 -2.31
N GLU A 196 -4.02 -26.30 -2.43
CA GLU A 196 -4.47 -27.28 -1.40
C GLU A 196 -3.56 -28.51 -1.24
N SER A 197 -2.58 -28.70 -2.11
CA SER A 197 -1.57 -29.75 -1.95
C SER A 197 -0.55 -29.50 -0.84
N LEU A 198 -0.49 -28.27 -0.29
CA LEU A 198 0.39 -27.91 0.82
C LEU A 198 -0.30 -28.10 2.17
N PRO A 199 0.42 -28.51 3.23
CA PRO A 199 -0.13 -28.50 4.58
C PRO A 199 -0.55 -27.08 5.01
N ASP A 200 -1.56 -26.98 5.87
CA ASP A 200 -2.29 -25.73 6.15
C ASP A 200 -1.41 -24.52 6.50
N GLU A 201 -0.35 -24.69 7.30
CA GLU A 201 0.53 -23.59 7.72
C GLU A 201 1.34 -23.01 6.55
N TYR A 202 1.81 -23.88 5.66
CA TYR A 202 2.61 -23.55 4.48
C TYR A 202 1.72 -22.91 3.42
N ASN A 203 0.56 -23.50 3.15
CA ASN A 203 -0.47 -22.90 2.30
C ASN A 203 -0.84 -21.50 2.79
N SER A 204 -1.06 -21.33 4.11
CA SER A 204 -1.40 -20.04 4.70
C SER A 204 -0.32 -18.99 4.52
N LEU A 205 0.96 -19.36 4.57
CA LEU A 205 2.08 -18.45 4.33
C LEU A 205 2.16 -18.04 2.86
N LEU A 206 2.11 -19.01 1.94
CA LEU A 206 2.09 -18.75 0.50
C LEU A 206 0.90 -17.88 0.09
N MET A 207 -0.29 -18.15 0.62
CA MET A 207 -1.49 -17.32 0.40
C MET A 207 -1.32 -15.91 0.95
N SER A 208 -0.62 -15.77 2.08
CA SER A 208 -0.31 -14.46 2.65
C SER A 208 0.63 -13.66 1.74
N PHE A 209 1.66 -14.29 1.17
CA PHE A 209 2.55 -13.63 0.22
C PHE A 209 1.88 -13.34 -1.11
N LEU A 210 1.15 -14.28 -1.71
CA LEU A 210 0.58 -14.06 -3.06
C LEU A 210 -0.67 -13.17 -3.05
N PHE A 211 -1.50 -13.27 -2.01
CA PHE A 211 -2.84 -12.65 -1.94
C PHE A 211 -3.03 -11.67 -0.79
N GLY A 212 -2.05 -11.54 0.12
CA GLY A 212 -2.19 -10.70 1.31
C GLY A 212 -3.17 -11.26 2.33
N GLU A 213 -3.44 -12.57 2.32
CA GLU A 213 -4.40 -13.26 3.19
C GLU A 213 -3.82 -13.59 4.58
N ARG A 214 -3.12 -12.64 5.19
CA ARG A 214 -2.46 -12.79 6.51
C ARG A 214 -3.36 -13.21 7.67
N GLU A 215 -4.69 -13.18 7.52
CA GLU A 215 -5.62 -13.67 8.55
C GLU A 215 -5.72 -15.20 8.61
N ARG A 216 -5.21 -15.92 7.59
CA ARG A 216 -5.10 -17.38 7.58
C ARG A 216 -4.00 -17.86 8.52
N LEU A 217 -2.96 -17.04 8.70
CA LEU A 217 -1.88 -17.32 9.64
C LEU A 217 -2.40 -17.35 11.07
N SER A 218 -1.91 -18.32 11.83
CA SER A 218 -2.13 -18.42 13.27
C SER A 218 -1.62 -17.16 13.99
N LYS A 219 -2.13 -16.89 15.19
CA LYS A 219 -1.67 -15.75 15.99
C LYS A 219 -0.17 -15.87 16.31
N SER A 220 0.29 -17.07 16.67
CA SER A 220 1.70 -17.34 16.95
C SER A 220 2.62 -17.00 15.78
N ILE A 221 2.28 -17.42 14.55
CA ILE A 221 3.08 -17.07 13.37
C ILE A 221 3.11 -15.56 13.15
N ARG A 222 1.96 -14.88 13.24
CA ARG A 222 1.93 -13.40 13.08
C ARG A 222 2.77 -12.68 14.13
N ASP A 223 2.76 -13.17 15.36
CA ASP A 223 3.57 -12.60 16.45
C ASP A 223 5.06 -12.81 16.16
N MET A 224 5.47 -13.96 15.60
CA MET A 224 6.86 -14.20 15.15
C MET A 224 7.30 -13.26 14.01
N PHE A 225 6.42 -12.95 13.07
CA PHE A 225 6.70 -11.96 12.02
C PHE A 225 6.82 -10.55 12.60
N LYS A 226 6.00 -10.21 13.60
CA LYS A 226 6.03 -8.92 14.28
C LYS A 226 7.32 -8.74 15.07
N SER A 227 7.69 -9.72 15.90
CA SER A 227 8.91 -9.66 16.72
C SER A 227 10.19 -9.63 15.89
N SER A 228 10.20 -10.34 14.76
CA SER A 228 11.36 -10.39 13.85
C SER A 228 11.46 -9.15 12.95
N GLY A 229 10.54 -8.18 13.07
CA GLY A 229 10.57 -6.94 12.29
C GLY A 229 10.09 -7.06 10.83
N ILE A 230 9.67 -8.26 10.43
CA ILE A 230 9.34 -8.60 9.04
C ILE A 230 7.83 -8.67 8.76
N ASN A 231 6.97 -8.19 9.67
CA ASN A 231 5.52 -8.14 9.49
C ASN A 231 5.09 -7.37 8.22
N HIS A 232 5.92 -6.45 7.74
CA HIS A 232 5.69 -5.74 6.49
C HIS A 232 5.76 -6.65 5.24
N LEU A 233 6.41 -7.82 5.33
CA LEU A 233 6.47 -8.82 4.25
C LEU A 233 5.15 -9.59 4.08
N LEU A 234 4.33 -9.69 5.14
CA LEU A 234 2.98 -10.29 5.06
C LEU A 234 1.95 -9.39 4.38
N ALA A 235 2.28 -8.10 4.20
CA ALA A 235 1.46 -7.18 3.44
C ALA A 235 1.95 -7.14 2.00
N LEU A 236 1.01 -7.13 1.05
CA LEU A 236 1.33 -6.95 -0.37
C LEU A 236 2.04 -5.61 -0.57
N SER A 237 3.35 -5.67 -0.72
CA SER A 237 4.26 -4.53 -0.76
C SER A 237 4.72 -4.23 -2.19
N GLY A 238 5.53 -3.18 -2.34
CA GLY A 238 6.19 -2.88 -3.62
C GLY A 238 7.07 -4.02 -4.13
N LEU A 239 7.55 -4.90 -3.25
CA LEU A 239 8.31 -6.10 -3.63
C LEU A 239 7.49 -7.01 -4.55
N HIS A 240 6.24 -7.27 -4.20
CA HIS A 240 5.36 -8.17 -4.95
C HIS A 240 5.12 -7.64 -6.36
N MET A 241 4.79 -6.34 -6.46
CA MET A 241 4.56 -5.67 -7.74
C MET A 241 5.84 -5.62 -8.59
N ALA A 242 7.00 -5.42 -7.96
CA ALA A 242 8.29 -5.41 -8.66
C ALA A 242 8.67 -6.79 -9.20
N VAL A 243 8.43 -7.86 -8.43
CA VAL A 243 8.64 -9.26 -8.89
C VAL A 243 7.74 -9.55 -10.09
N ILE A 244 6.45 -9.20 -10.04
CA ILE A 244 5.52 -9.39 -11.16
C ILE A 244 6.00 -8.63 -12.40
N MET A 245 6.36 -7.34 -12.23
CA MET A 245 6.89 -6.54 -13.32
C MET A 245 8.14 -7.20 -13.94
N GLY A 246 9.06 -7.71 -13.12
CA GLY A 246 10.28 -8.39 -13.57
C GLY A 246 10.01 -9.66 -14.36
N ILE A 247 9.15 -10.56 -13.84
CA ILE A 247 8.79 -11.81 -14.52
C ILE A 247 8.08 -11.51 -15.85
N MET A 248 7.10 -10.60 -15.85
CA MET A 248 6.34 -10.26 -17.06
C MET A 248 7.23 -9.58 -18.11
N PHE A 249 8.17 -8.74 -17.68
CA PHE A 249 9.14 -8.14 -18.57
C PHE A 249 10.10 -9.18 -19.16
N LEU A 250 10.57 -10.14 -18.36
CA LEU A 250 11.39 -11.25 -18.83
C LEU A 250 10.64 -12.10 -19.86
N LEU A 251 9.37 -12.45 -19.60
CA LEU A 251 8.53 -13.16 -20.55
C LEU A 251 8.36 -12.37 -21.85
N ALA A 252 8.07 -11.07 -21.77
CA ALA A 252 7.99 -10.21 -22.96
C ALA A 252 9.29 -10.22 -23.78
N ARG A 253 10.44 -10.25 -23.12
CA ARG A 253 11.75 -10.38 -23.77
C ARG A 253 11.97 -11.75 -24.40
N LEU A 254 11.56 -12.83 -23.76
CA LEU A 254 11.62 -14.19 -24.30
C LEU A 254 10.77 -14.33 -25.56
N PHE A 255 9.58 -13.73 -25.58
CA PHE A 255 8.72 -13.64 -26.77
C PHE A 255 9.16 -12.57 -27.78
N ARG A 256 10.33 -11.95 -27.57
CA ARG A 256 10.93 -10.93 -28.46
C ARG A 256 9.99 -9.75 -28.75
N LEU A 257 9.12 -9.41 -27.81
CA LEU A 257 8.25 -8.23 -27.93
C LEU A 257 9.11 -6.96 -27.98
N ASN A 258 8.75 -6.03 -28.87
CA ASN A 258 9.37 -4.71 -28.87
C ASN A 258 9.03 -3.95 -27.57
N MET A 259 9.78 -2.89 -27.24
CA MET A 259 9.61 -2.17 -25.97
C MET A 259 8.18 -1.63 -25.76
N LYS A 260 7.47 -1.27 -26.84
CA LYS A 260 6.08 -0.77 -26.76
C LYS A 260 5.14 -1.89 -26.32
N PHE A 261 5.17 -3.04 -26.97
CA PHE A 261 4.33 -4.18 -26.63
C PHE A 261 4.73 -4.81 -25.30
N ALA A 262 6.03 -4.90 -24.99
CA ALA A 262 6.51 -5.35 -23.69
C ALA A 262 5.98 -4.45 -22.56
N THR A 263 5.97 -3.13 -22.77
CA THR A 263 5.42 -2.20 -21.80
C THR A 263 3.92 -2.38 -21.61
N LEU A 264 3.16 -2.48 -22.70
CA LEU A 264 1.71 -2.69 -22.63
C LEU A 264 1.37 -4.02 -21.93
N PHE A 265 2.10 -5.08 -22.25
CA PHE A 265 1.95 -6.40 -21.62
C PHE A 265 2.19 -6.34 -20.10
N VAL A 266 3.25 -5.68 -19.66
CA VAL A 266 3.55 -5.50 -18.23
C VAL A 266 2.48 -4.63 -17.54
N LEU A 267 2.00 -3.57 -18.18
CA LEU A 267 0.93 -2.74 -17.63
C LEU A 267 -0.38 -3.52 -17.45
N MET A 268 -0.74 -4.36 -18.44
CA MET A 268 -1.89 -5.26 -18.35
C MET A 268 -1.73 -6.25 -17.20
N ALA A 269 -0.54 -6.86 -17.07
CA ALA A 269 -0.28 -7.82 -15.99
C ALA A 269 -0.33 -7.17 -14.59
N ILE A 270 0.21 -5.95 -14.43
CA ILE A 270 0.10 -5.16 -13.20
C ILE A 270 -1.37 -4.87 -12.86
N GLY A 271 -2.16 -4.45 -13.86
CA GLY A 271 -3.59 -4.18 -13.69
C GLY A 271 -4.39 -5.44 -13.33
N PHE A 272 -4.11 -6.55 -14.01
CA PHE A 272 -4.71 -7.85 -13.73
C PHE A 272 -4.39 -8.32 -12.31
N TYR A 273 -3.11 -8.26 -11.91
CA TYR A 273 -2.72 -8.63 -10.55
C TYR A 273 -3.36 -7.72 -9.51
N LEU A 274 -3.47 -6.42 -9.78
CA LEU A 274 -4.16 -5.49 -8.88
C LEU A 274 -5.64 -5.86 -8.67
N ILE A 275 -6.34 -6.29 -9.73
CA ILE A 275 -7.69 -6.84 -9.64
C ILE A 275 -7.68 -8.15 -8.86
N PHE A 276 -6.71 -9.02 -9.12
CA PHE A 276 -6.54 -10.33 -8.49
C PHE A 276 -6.35 -10.22 -6.97
N VAL A 277 -5.60 -9.22 -6.51
CA VAL A 277 -5.43 -8.89 -5.09
C VAL A 277 -6.45 -7.89 -4.56
N ASN A 278 -7.45 -7.56 -5.38
CA ASN A 278 -8.56 -6.68 -5.05
C ASN A 278 -8.13 -5.30 -4.52
N PHE A 279 -7.31 -4.59 -5.29
CA PHE A 279 -6.95 -3.19 -5.07
C PHE A 279 -6.42 -2.86 -3.67
N ARG A 280 -5.76 -3.82 -3.00
CA ARG A 280 -5.12 -3.61 -1.69
C ARG A 280 -4.30 -2.32 -1.71
N VAL A 281 -4.53 -1.43 -0.74
CA VAL A 281 -4.01 -0.05 -0.74
C VAL A 281 -2.51 0.02 -1.04
N SER A 282 -1.71 -0.83 -0.41
CA SER A 282 -0.26 -0.88 -0.65
C SER A 282 0.13 -1.36 -2.06
N ALA A 283 -0.58 -2.36 -2.59
CA ALA A 283 -0.41 -2.84 -3.97
C ALA A 283 -0.86 -1.79 -4.99
N PHE A 284 -1.95 -1.07 -4.72
CA PHE A 284 -2.41 0.05 -5.54
C PHE A 284 -1.32 1.12 -5.69
N ARG A 285 -0.74 1.60 -4.58
CA ARG A 285 0.33 2.60 -4.64
C ARG A 285 1.55 2.14 -5.45
N ALA A 286 1.97 0.90 -5.23
CA ALA A 286 3.08 0.31 -5.97
C ALA A 286 2.73 0.16 -7.46
N SER A 287 1.50 -0.24 -7.79
CA SER A 287 1.03 -0.34 -9.17
C SER A 287 1.08 1.01 -9.89
N VAL A 288 0.59 2.09 -9.26
CA VAL A 288 0.61 3.44 -9.84
C VAL A 288 2.05 3.89 -10.08
N MET A 289 2.95 3.65 -9.13
CA MET A 289 4.37 3.99 -9.27
C MET A 289 5.05 3.23 -10.41
N LEU A 290 4.86 1.91 -10.49
CA LEU A 290 5.43 1.09 -11.57
C LEU A 290 4.80 1.42 -12.92
N SER A 291 3.49 1.67 -12.99
CA SER A 291 2.83 2.07 -14.22
C SER A 291 3.37 3.39 -14.76
N MET A 292 3.63 4.37 -13.89
CA MET A 292 4.26 5.63 -14.30
C MET A 292 5.71 5.43 -14.80
N ILE A 293 6.48 4.54 -14.18
CA ILE A 293 7.82 4.16 -14.68
C ILE A 293 7.70 3.53 -16.08
N MET A 294 6.76 2.60 -16.26
CA MET A 294 6.53 1.93 -17.54
C MET A 294 6.09 2.91 -18.63
N ILE A 295 5.16 3.82 -18.33
CA ILE A 295 4.72 4.89 -19.24
C ILE A 295 5.87 5.82 -19.61
N SER A 296 6.81 6.09 -18.70
CA SER A 296 7.98 6.93 -18.98
C SER A 296 8.84 6.39 -20.13
N TYR A 297 8.94 5.06 -20.25
CA TYR A 297 9.62 4.41 -21.36
C TYR A 297 8.88 4.60 -22.69
N LEU A 298 7.54 4.58 -22.68
CA LEU A 298 6.74 4.81 -23.89
C LEU A 298 6.87 6.24 -24.41
N VAL A 299 6.84 7.21 -23.50
CA VAL A 299 6.95 8.64 -23.82
C VAL A 299 8.41 9.05 -24.05
N LYS A 300 9.37 8.13 -23.84
CA LYS A 300 10.82 8.37 -23.92
C LYS A 300 11.28 9.57 -23.09
N ARG A 301 10.65 9.78 -21.93
CA ARG A 301 10.96 10.88 -21.01
C ARG A 301 11.46 10.32 -19.69
N TYR A 302 12.63 10.79 -19.28
CA TYR A 302 13.15 10.47 -17.96
C TYR A 302 12.33 11.18 -16.88
N ILE A 303 11.79 10.41 -15.93
CA ILE A 303 11.12 10.94 -14.75
C ILE A 303 12.10 10.82 -13.58
N SER A 304 12.41 11.93 -12.92
CA SER A 304 13.18 11.89 -11.67
C SER A 304 12.42 11.08 -10.62
N SER A 305 13.12 10.17 -9.92
CA SER A 305 12.50 9.28 -8.95
C SER A 305 11.83 10.03 -7.79
N TYR A 306 12.35 11.21 -7.41
CA TYR A 306 11.70 12.09 -6.45
C TYR A 306 10.41 12.69 -7.02
N ASN A 307 10.45 13.25 -8.24
CA ASN A 307 9.24 13.77 -8.89
C ASN A 307 8.15 12.71 -9.00
N LEU A 308 8.53 11.46 -9.31
CA LEU A 308 7.63 10.32 -9.35
C LEU A 308 6.99 10.05 -7.98
N LEU A 309 7.79 9.90 -6.92
CA LEU A 309 7.29 9.60 -5.57
C LEU A 309 6.25 10.64 -5.11
N PHE A 310 6.58 11.93 -5.25
CA PHE A 310 5.70 13.01 -4.81
C PHE A 310 4.47 13.20 -5.72
N ALA A 311 4.60 12.94 -7.03
CA ALA A 311 3.45 12.95 -7.94
C ALA A 311 2.47 11.81 -7.63
N VAL A 312 2.98 10.60 -7.39
CA VAL A 312 2.16 9.45 -6.97
C VAL A 312 1.51 9.73 -5.62
N GLY A 313 2.25 10.26 -4.66
CA GLY A 313 1.71 10.70 -3.37
C GLY A 313 0.57 11.70 -3.52
N PHE A 314 0.73 12.70 -4.40
CA PHE A 314 -0.31 13.68 -4.69
C PHE A 314 -1.56 13.03 -5.29
N ILE A 315 -1.41 12.14 -6.29
CA ILE A 315 -2.53 11.42 -6.92
C ILE A 315 -3.29 10.58 -5.88
N ILE A 316 -2.57 9.87 -5.01
CA ILE A 316 -3.20 9.05 -3.97
C ILE A 316 -4.01 9.91 -3.00
N LEU A 317 -3.43 11.03 -2.53
CA LEU A 317 -4.12 11.94 -1.62
C LEU A 317 -5.26 12.69 -2.31
N LEU A 318 -5.17 12.93 -3.62
CA LEU A 318 -6.26 13.53 -4.39
C LEU A 318 -7.49 12.60 -4.43
N LEU A 319 -7.25 11.29 -4.60
CA LEU A 319 -8.32 10.28 -4.57
C LEU A 319 -8.83 10.00 -3.15
N SER A 320 -7.96 10.09 -2.14
CA SER A 320 -8.30 9.79 -0.76
C SER A 320 -7.44 10.63 0.21
N PRO A 321 -7.85 11.87 0.51
CA PRO A 321 -7.04 12.82 1.28
C PRO A 321 -6.69 12.33 2.68
N ARG A 322 -7.60 11.58 3.30
CA ARG A 322 -7.43 11.04 4.65
C ARG A 322 -6.32 10.00 4.76
N GLN A 323 -5.82 9.46 3.64
CA GLN A 323 -4.69 8.54 3.67
C GLN A 323 -3.45 9.16 4.32
N ILE A 324 -3.29 10.49 4.33
CA ILE A 324 -2.19 11.17 5.01
C ILE A 324 -2.09 10.83 6.50
N TYR A 325 -3.22 10.49 7.15
CA TYR A 325 -3.29 10.13 8.56
C TYR A 325 -3.16 8.63 8.81
N THR A 326 -3.05 7.82 7.76
CA THR A 326 -2.97 6.36 7.89
C THR A 326 -1.51 5.92 8.04
N PRO A 327 -1.20 4.98 8.97
CA PRO A 327 0.15 4.46 9.13
C PRO A 327 0.64 3.79 7.83
N GLY A 328 -0.26 3.13 7.09
CA GLY A 328 0.09 2.46 5.84
C GLY A 328 0.64 3.41 4.78
N PHE A 329 0.08 4.62 4.63
CA PHE A 329 0.61 5.65 3.72
C PHE A 329 1.95 6.18 4.19
N LEU A 330 2.03 6.61 5.45
CA LEU A 330 3.23 7.21 6.01
C LEU A 330 4.42 6.23 5.94
N LEU A 331 4.24 4.98 6.36
CA LEU A 331 5.30 3.96 6.31
C LEU A 331 5.78 3.70 4.88
N SER A 332 4.87 3.55 3.93
CA SER A 332 5.23 3.28 2.54
C SER A 332 5.94 4.46 1.89
N PHE A 333 5.43 5.67 2.09
CA PHE A 333 6.03 6.88 1.52
C PHE A 333 7.42 7.14 2.11
N SER A 334 7.57 7.03 3.43
CA SER A 334 8.86 7.18 4.13
C SER A 334 9.86 6.09 3.76
N ALA A 335 9.43 4.83 3.64
CA ALA A 335 10.31 3.74 3.20
C ALA A 335 10.80 3.95 1.76
N THR A 336 9.91 4.35 0.82
CA THR A 336 10.32 4.64 -0.55
C THR A 336 11.26 5.85 -0.61
N LEU A 337 11.00 6.91 0.16
CA LEU A 337 11.89 8.06 0.27
C LEU A 337 13.28 7.64 0.79
N ALA A 338 13.32 6.80 1.84
CA ALA A 338 14.56 6.26 2.40
C ALA A 338 15.35 5.45 1.36
N ILE A 339 14.68 4.64 0.53
CA ILE A 339 15.34 3.90 -0.57
C ILE A 339 15.98 4.86 -1.58
N LEU A 340 15.26 5.89 -2.02
CA LEU A 340 15.80 6.89 -2.96
C LEU A 340 17.01 7.61 -2.37
N ILE A 341 16.92 8.00 -1.11
CA ILE A 341 17.99 8.63 -0.35
C ILE A 341 19.20 7.70 -0.21
N SER A 342 18.96 6.44 0.10
CA SER A 342 20.02 5.42 0.24
C SER A 342 20.79 5.27 -1.07
N ASN A 343 20.09 5.16 -2.20
CA ASN A 343 20.70 5.06 -3.52
C ASN A 343 21.59 6.29 -3.84
N ASP A 344 21.17 7.49 -3.43
CA ASP A 344 21.94 8.71 -3.65
C ASP A 344 23.16 8.83 -2.70
N LEU A 345 23.04 8.32 -1.47
CA LEU A 345 24.11 8.32 -0.46
C LEU A 345 25.22 7.33 -0.82
N ILE A 346 24.83 6.11 -1.24
CA ILE A 346 25.73 5.00 -1.59
C ILE A 346 26.09 5.09 -3.08
N ASN A 347 26.55 6.27 -3.50
CA ASN A 347 27.00 6.55 -4.87
C ASN A 347 28.45 6.05 -5.10
N VAL A 348 28.78 4.87 -4.59
CA VAL A 348 30.12 4.26 -4.68
C VAL A 348 30.01 2.99 -5.53
N PRO A 349 30.84 2.81 -6.57
CA PRO A 349 30.86 1.56 -7.32
C PRO A 349 31.26 0.42 -6.38
N LEU A 350 30.31 -0.49 -6.13
CA LEU A 350 30.53 -1.65 -5.27
C LEU A 350 31.47 -2.60 -6.00
N LYS A 351 32.67 -2.79 -5.46
CA LYS A 351 33.74 -3.54 -6.13
C LYS A 351 33.59 -5.05 -5.95
N ASN A 352 33.04 -5.49 -4.80
CA ASN A 352 32.99 -6.91 -4.42
C ASN A 352 31.56 -7.39 -4.14
N SER A 353 31.31 -8.69 -4.34
CA SER A 353 29.98 -9.32 -4.15
C SER A 353 29.38 -9.12 -2.76
N ILE A 354 30.21 -9.10 -1.71
CA ILE A 354 29.77 -8.85 -0.32
C ILE A 354 29.19 -7.45 -0.18
N GLN A 355 29.83 -6.44 -0.79
CA GLN A 355 29.35 -5.06 -0.75
C GLN A 355 27.98 -4.94 -1.44
N LYS A 356 27.82 -5.64 -2.58
CA LYS A 356 26.60 -5.62 -3.38
C LYS A 356 25.43 -6.39 -2.75
N ASN A 357 25.70 -7.57 -2.20
CA ASN A 357 24.64 -8.50 -1.80
C ASN A 357 24.33 -8.47 -0.30
N VAL A 358 25.22 -7.92 0.55
CA VAL A 358 25.03 -7.90 2.01
C VAL A 358 25.05 -6.47 2.53
N LEU A 359 26.16 -5.74 2.33
CA LEU A 359 26.33 -4.40 2.91
C LEU A 359 25.29 -3.42 2.36
N TYR A 360 25.04 -3.42 1.06
CA TYR A 360 24.10 -2.50 0.42
C TYR A 360 22.65 -2.72 0.89
N PRO A 361 22.08 -3.94 0.84
CA PRO A 361 20.76 -4.21 1.41
C PRO A 361 20.66 -3.93 2.92
N PHE A 362 21.73 -4.16 3.67
CA PHE A 362 21.80 -3.83 5.09
C PHE A 362 21.68 -2.33 5.33
N VAL A 363 22.49 -1.51 4.66
CA VAL A 363 22.45 -0.04 4.80
C VAL A 363 21.08 0.51 4.39
N ILE A 364 20.50 0.01 3.30
CA ILE A 364 19.13 0.37 2.91
C ILE A 364 18.14 0.01 4.03
N SER A 365 18.23 -1.19 4.59
CA SER A 365 17.33 -1.64 5.64
C SER A 365 17.46 -0.81 6.93
N VAL A 366 18.68 -0.40 7.28
CA VAL A 366 18.93 0.54 8.38
C VAL A 366 18.27 1.90 8.10
N LEU A 367 18.51 2.48 6.91
CA LEU A 367 17.93 3.78 6.55
C LEU A 367 16.40 3.74 6.50
N ILE A 368 15.80 2.68 5.95
CA ILE A 368 14.35 2.47 6.01
C ILE A 368 13.87 2.42 7.46
N SER A 369 14.57 1.68 8.33
CA SER A 369 14.21 1.57 9.74
C SER A 369 14.25 2.94 10.42
N LEU A 370 15.29 3.74 10.20
CA LEU A 370 15.40 5.10 10.77
C LEU A 370 14.30 6.05 10.28
N PHE A 371 13.92 5.99 9.01
CA PHE A 371 12.86 6.84 8.44
C PHE A 371 11.45 6.42 8.88
N THR A 372 11.25 5.12 9.14
CA THR A 372 9.95 4.59 9.57
C THR A 372 9.79 4.56 11.08
N LEU A 373 10.88 4.64 11.84
CA LEU A 373 10.91 4.58 13.31
C LEU A 373 9.92 5.54 13.98
N PRO A 374 9.85 6.85 13.64
CA PRO A 374 8.94 7.78 14.30
C PRO A 374 7.46 7.38 14.10
N ILE A 375 7.15 6.86 12.92
CA ILE A 375 5.79 6.43 12.55
C ILE A 375 5.46 5.14 13.29
N LEU A 376 6.39 4.19 13.35
CA LEU A 376 6.20 2.93 14.06
C LEU A 376 5.98 3.17 15.56
N THR A 377 6.78 4.02 16.18
CA THR A 377 6.63 4.40 17.59
C THR A 377 5.30 5.10 17.86
N TYR A 378 4.88 6.02 16.99
CA TYR A 378 3.64 6.77 17.18
C TYR A 378 2.38 5.90 17.10
N PHE A 379 2.34 4.92 16.19
CA PHE A 379 1.15 4.10 15.93
C PHE A 379 1.16 2.72 16.58
N PHE A 380 2.32 2.11 16.78
CA PHE A 380 2.45 0.70 17.19
C PHE A 380 3.21 0.52 18.51
N HIS A 381 3.85 1.55 19.04
CA HIS A 381 4.55 1.58 20.35
C HIS A 381 5.68 0.57 20.55
N GLU A 382 5.96 -0.26 19.55
CA GLU A 382 6.93 -1.33 19.61
C GLU A 382 7.70 -1.42 18.30
N VAL A 383 9.03 -1.49 18.39
CA VAL A 383 9.91 -1.57 17.23
C VAL A 383 10.96 -2.65 17.45
N SER A 384 11.10 -3.52 16.45
CA SER A 384 12.10 -4.59 16.44
C SER A 384 13.45 -4.07 15.95
N ILE A 385 14.49 -4.16 16.77
CA ILE A 385 15.83 -3.68 16.41
C ILE A 385 16.48 -4.61 15.39
N ILE A 386 16.13 -5.90 15.41
CA ILE A 386 16.75 -6.92 14.54
C ILE A 386 16.32 -6.80 13.07
N THR A 387 15.34 -5.92 12.76
CA THR A 387 14.77 -5.70 11.42
C THR A 387 15.82 -5.59 10.31
N PRO A 388 16.92 -4.81 10.42
CA PRO A 388 17.89 -4.73 9.33
C PRO A 388 18.63 -6.04 9.04
N ILE A 389 18.84 -6.87 10.08
CA ILE A 389 19.53 -8.16 9.95
C ILE A 389 18.56 -9.19 9.34
N THR A 390 17.34 -9.27 9.87
CA THR A 390 16.32 -10.20 9.36
C THR A 390 15.97 -9.89 7.90
N ASN A 391 15.93 -8.62 7.51
CA ASN A 391 15.65 -8.22 6.12
C ASN A 391 16.67 -8.75 5.10
N ILE A 392 17.96 -8.89 5.45
CA ILE A 392 18.98 -9.46 4.53
C ILE A 392 18.59 -10.89 4.12
N ILE A 393 17.97 -11.64 5.03
CA ILE A 393 17.66 -13.06 4.84
C ILE A 393 16.24 -13.22 4.29
N PHE A 394 15.26 -12.58 4.95
CA PHE A 394 13.85 -12.83 4.65
C PHE A 394 13.35 -12.10 3.41
N ILE A 395 13.93 -10.96 3.00
CA ILE A 395 13.51 -10.29 1.76
C ILE A 395 13.85 -11.18 0.54
N PRO A 396 15.08 -11.70 0.36
CA PRO A 396 15.38 -12.62 -0.73
C PRO A 396 14.54 -13.89 -0.71
N LEU A 397 14.38 -14.53 0.47
CA LEU A 397 13.55 -15.73 0.60
C LEU A 397 12.09 -15.46 0.21
N THR A 398 11.51 -14.37 0.69
CA THR A 398 10.13 -13.97 0.34
C THR A 398 10.02 -13.68 -1.16
N SER A 399 11.01 -12.98 -1.74
CA SER A 399 11.06 -12.71 -3.18
C SER A 399 11.10 -13.99 -4.01
N PHE A 400 11.88 -14.98 -3.56
CA PHE A 400 11.99 -16.28 -4.20
C PHE A 400 10.67 -17.06 -4.12
N ILE A 401 10.04 -17.12 -2.95
CA ILE A 401 8.73 -17.77 -2.76
C ILE A 401 7.66 -17.11 -3.64
N ILE A 402 7.57 -15.77 -3.66
CA ILE A 402 6.62 -15.04 -4.52
C ILE A 402 6.88 -15.34 -5.99
N THR A 403 8.15 -15.35 -6.42
CA THR A 403 8.54 -15.66 -7.80
C THR A 403 8.07 -17.05 -8.19
N LEU A 404 8.41 -18.06 -7.39
CA LEU A 404 7.98 -19.44 -7.62
C LEU A 404 6.46 -19.58 -7.57
N GLY A 405 5.77 -18.89 -6.66
CA GLY A 405 4.32 -18.92 -6.56
C GLY A 405 3.61 -18.35 -7.79
N ILE A 406 4.13 -17.24 -8.34
CA ILE A 406 3.62 -16.67 -9.61
C ILE A 406 3.90 -17.63 -10.78
N LEU A 407 5.10 -18.22 -10.83
CA LEU A 407 5.43 -19.21 -11.86
C LEU A 407 4.55 -20.45 -11.74
N ALA A 408 4.27 -20.95 -10.53
CA ALA A 408 3.36 -22.06 -10.29
C ALA A 408 1.96 -21.74 -10.84
N ILE A 409 1.42 -20.54 -10.58
CA ILE A 409 0.13 -20.08 -11.14
C ILE A 409 0.16 -20.11 -12.67
N ILE A 410 1.22 -19.59 -13.30
CA ILE A 410 1.34 -19.56 -14.77
C ILE A 410 1.43 -20.97 -15.33
N PHE A 411 2.28 -21.83 -14.76
CA PHE A 411 2.52 -23.18 -15.25
C PHE A 411 1.37 -24.13 -14.92
N HIS A 412 0.57 -23.90 -13.88
CA HIS A 412 -0.53 -24.80 -13.53
C HIS A 412 -1.57 -24.92 -14.66
N ILE A 413 -1.81 -23.84 -15.42
CA ILE A 413 -2.77 -23.83 -16.54
C ILE A 413 -2.28 -24.73 -17.68
N PHE A 414 -0.98 -24.68 -18.00
CA PHE A 414 -0.44 -25.31 -19.22
C PHE A 414 0.30 -26.63 -18.93
N PHE A 415 0.89 -26.76 -17.75
CA PHE A 415 1.77 -27.85 -17.34
C PHE A 415 1.56 -28.19 -15.84
N PRO A 416 0.43 -28.82 -15.46
CA PRO A 416 0.10 -29.11 -14.06
C PRO A 416 1.17 -29.92 -13.31
N ILE A 417 1.86 -30.83 -14.01
CA ILE A 417 2.96 -31.64 -13.43
C ILE A 417 4.13 -30.75 -13.01
N LEU A 418 4.53 -29.80 -13.86
CA LEU A 418 5.60 -28.86 -13.56
C LEU A 418 5.23 -27.96 -12.37
N SER A 419 3.96 -27.53 -12.30
CA SER A 419 3.44 -26.79 -11.14
C SER A 419 3.63 -27.57 -9.83
N LYS A 420 3.42 -28.89 -9.81
CA LYS A 420 3.63 -29.70 -8.59
C LYS A 420 5.08 -29.67 -8.12
N TYR A 421 6.05 -29.77 -9.03
CA TYR A 421 7.48 -29.66 -8.67
C TYR A 421 7.83 -28.28 -8.12
N ILE A 422 7.30 -27.21 -8.73
CA ILE A 422 7.49 -25.84 -8.23
C ILE A 422 6.93 -25.71 -6.82
N ILE A 423 5.71 -26.23 -6.57
CA ILE A 423 5.08 -26.22 -5.24
C ILE A 423 5.92 -27.00 -4.22
N ALA A 424 6.53 -28.13 -4.61
CA ALA A 424 7.43 -28.87 -3.72
C ALA A 424 8.69 -28.05 -3.34
N VAL A 425 9.25 -27.27 -4.28
CA VAL A 425 10.36 -26.35 -4.00
C VAL A 425 9.92 -25.22 -3.07
N ILE A 426 8.71 -24.68 -3.26
CA ILE A 426 8.12 -23.69 -2.36
C ILE A 426 8.00 -24.27 -0.95
N TYR A 427 7.43 -25.47 -0.80
CA TYR A 427 7.29 -26.15 0.48
C TYR A 427 8.63 -26.32 1.21
N PHE A 428 9.67 -26.76 0.51
CA PHE A 428 11.01 -26.88 1.07
C PHE A 428 11.58 -25.52 1.50
N THR A 429 11.37 -24.49 0.69
CA THR A 429 11.81 -23.12 1.01
C THR A 429 11.08 -22.57 2.24
N GLU A 430 9.78 -22.81 2.36
CA GLU A 430 8.99 -22.37 3.52
C GLU A 430 9.38 -23.12 4.80
N LYS A 431 9.82 -24.39 4.72
CA LYS A 431 10.42 -25.07 5.87
C LYS A 431 11.66 -24.35 6.38
N ILE A 432 12.56 -23.98 5.46
CA ILE A 432 13.74 -23.18 5.79
C ILE A 432 13.31 -21.84 6.37
N TYR A 433 12.30 -21.20 5.78
CA TYR A 433 11.74 -19.94 6.25
C TYR A 433 11.27 -20.04 7.71
N PHE A 434 10.43 -21.02 8.03
CA PHE A 434 9.91 -21.22 9.39
C PHE A 434 11.00 -21.60 10.39
N TYR A 435 11.97 -22.44 9.99
CA TYR A 435 13.12 -22.77 10.82
C TYR A 435 13.92 -21.50 11.19
N LEU A 436 14.29 -20.69 10.20
CA LEU A 436 15.01 -19.43 10.42
C LEU A 436 14.17 -18.45 11.25
N LEU A 437 12.87 -18.35 10.96
CA LEU A 437 11.97 -17.48 11.72
C LEU A 437 11.91 -17.88 13.18
N SER A 438 11.80 -19.18 13.47
CA SER A 438 11.81 -19.71 14.84
C SER A 438 13.13 -19.46 15.56
N TYR A 439 14.26 -19.47 14.83
CA TYR A 439 15.58 -19.16 15.35
C TYR A 439 15.69 -17.68 15.73
N PHE A 440 15.36 -16.77 14.82
CA PHE A 440 15.40 -15.32 15.07
C PHE A 440 14.40 -14.88 16.14
N ASN A 441 13.26 -15.56 16.21
CA ASN A 441 12.28 -15.34 17.27
C ASN A 441 12.81 -15.63 18.67
N ARG A 442 13.96 -16.31 18.86
CA ARG A 442 14.55 -16.45 20.21
C ARG A 442 15.21 -15.16 20.70
N PHE A 443 15.62 -14.29 19.79
CA PHE A 443 16.32 -13.04 20.07
C PHE A 443 15.33 -11.86 20.09
N HIS A 444 14.15 -12.02 20.70
CA HIS A 444 13.12 -10.98 20.83
C HIS A 444 13.68 -9.71 21.48
N ILE A 445 14.27 -8.82 20.66
CA ILE A 445 14.78 -7.52 21.07
C ILE A 445 13.85 -6.48 20.44
N SER A 446 12.72 -6.25 21.10
CA SER A 446 11.84 -5.13 20.80
C SER A 446 12.02 -4.04 21.85
N ILE A 447 12.02 -2.79 21.41
CA ILE A 447 11.99 -1.63 22.31
C ILE A 447 10.56 -1.12 22.33
N ALA A 448 9.98 -1.07 23.53
CA ALA A 448 8.76 -0.31 23.78
C ALA A 448 9.13 1.18 23.86
N LEU A 449 8.58 1.97 22.95
CA LEU A 449 8.87 3.41 22.86
C LEU A 449 7.58 4.21 23.10
N ASP A 450 7.66 5.19 23.99
CA ASP A 450 6.54 6.07 24.29
C ASP A 450 6.22 7.00 23.09
N ARG A 451 4.94 7.35 22.94
CA ARG A 451 4.45 8.27 21.90
C ARG A 451 5.13 9.63 21.97
N LYS A 452 5.50 10.12 23.17
CA LYS A 452 6.25 11.38 23.30
C LYS A 452 7.62 11.33 22.61
N MET A 453 8.26 10.15 22.59
CA MET A 453 9.54 9.95 21.90
C MET A 453 9.40 9.96 20.38
N SER A 454 8.20 9.80 19.80
CA SER A 454 8.06 9.82 18.33
C SER A 454 8.45 11.16 17.72
N LEU A 455 8.17 12.27 18.42
CA LEU A 455 8.48 13.62 17.94
C LEU A 455 10.00 13.89 17.95
N THR A 456 10.70 13.43 18.99
CA THR A 456 12.16 13.56 19.04
C THR A 456 12.83 12.69 17.98
N LEU A 457 12.28 11.51 17.70
CA LEU A 457 12.79 10.61 16.67
C LEU A 457 12.61 11.15 15.24
N LEU A 458 11.68 12.09 14.99
CA LEU A 458 11.57 12.77 13.69
C LEU A 458 12.81 13.59 13.33
N VAL A 459 13.62 13.98 14.31
CA VAL A 459 14.87 14.72 14.07
C VAL A 459 15.85 13.89 13.23
N ILE A 460 15.90 12.58 13.41
CA ILE A 460 16.83 11.69 12.70
C ILE A 460 16.65 11.74 11.18
N PRO A 461 15.46 11.43 10.59
CA PRO A 461 15.27 11.51 9.14
C PRO A 461 15.43 12.94 8.62
N ILE A 462 15.08 13.96 9.39
CA ILE A 462 15.28 15.38 9.02
C ILE A 462 16.78 15.67 8.87
N LEU A 463 17.60 15.31 9.86
CA LEU A 463 19.05 15.51 9.81
C LEU A 463 19.70 14.77 8.64
N ILE A 464 19.25 13.55 8.33
CA ILE A 464 19.75 12.79 7.16
C ILE A 464 19.43 13.53 5.86
N VAL A 465 18.20 14.03 5.71
CA VAL A 465 17.78 14.80 4.53
C VAL A 465 18.57 16.11 4.42
N LEU A 466 18.77 16.83 5.52
CA LEU A 466 19.56 18.07 5.54
C LEU A 466 21.03 17.80 5.16
N PHE A 467 21.64 16.76 5.74
CA PHE A 467 22.99 16.33 5.40
C PHE A 467 23.12 15.99 3.91
N MET A 468 22.13 15.31 3.34
CA MET A 468 22.11 15.04 1.90
C MET A 468 22.05 16.30 1.05
N ILE A 469 21.17 17.24 1.40
CA ILE A 469 21.06 18.51 0.69
C ILE A 469 22.40 19.27 0.75
N TYR A 470 23.04 19.29 1.92
CA TYR A 470 24.37 19.87 2.11
C TYR A 470 25.43 19.18 1.22
N ARG A 471 25.53 17.85 1.27
CA ARG A 471 26.48 17.06 0.47
C ARG A 471 26.29 17.27 -1.04
N GLN A 472 25.04 17.42 -1.50
CA GLN A 472 24.75 17.69 -2.91
C GLN A 472 25.12 19.12 -3.34
N ARG A 473 25.09 20.09 -2.42
CA ARG A 473 25.55 21.47 -2.67
C ARG A 473 27.07 21.56 -2.69
N SER A 474 27.77 20.99 -1.72
CA SER A 474 29.25 20.98 -1.69
C SER A 474 29.85 20.33 -2.95
N LYS A 475 29.32 19.17 -3.39
CA LYS A 475 29.74 18.56 -4.67
C LYS A 475 29.50 19.43 -5.91
N LYS A 476 28.63 20.45 -5.83
CA LYS A 476 28.38 21.39 -6.93
C LYS A 476 29.41 22.53 -6.89
N GLU A 477 29.80 22.95 -5.70
CA GLU A 477 30.85 23.95 -5.48
C GLU A 477 32.22 23.37 -5.91
N ASP A 478 32.56 22.14 -5.52
CA ASP A 478 33.82 21.47 -5.92
C ASP A 478 33.97 21.31 -7.45
N VAL A 479 32.86 21.17 -8.18
CA VAL A 479 32.85 21.07 -9.65
C VAL A 479 32.93 22.45 -10.31
N LEU A 480 32.49 23.50 -9.63
CA LEU A 480 32.54 24.88 -10.12
C LEU A 480 33.86 25.57 -9.74
N SER A 481 34.54 25.13 -8.69
CA SER A 481 35.87 25.62 -8.25
C SER A 481 37.04 24.84 -8.86
N GLY A 482 36.76 23.79 -9.65
CA GLY A 482 37.74 23.00 -10.40
C GLY A 482 37.86 23.40 -11.88
N ILE A 483 37.33 24.57 -12.23
CA ILE A 483 37.58 25.33 -13.46
C ILE A 483 38.35 26.58 -13.03
#